data_AF-X5ZPI7-F1
#
_entry.id   AF-X5ZPI7-F1
#
_cell.length_a   1.000
_cell.length_b   1.000
_cell.length_c   1.000
_cell.angle_alpha   90.00
_cell.angle_beta   90.00
_cell.angle_gamma   90.00
#
_symmetry.space_group_name_H-M   'P 1'
#
loop_
_entity.id
_entity.type
_entity.pdbx_description
1 polymer ?
#
loop_
_entity_poly.entity_id
_entity_poly.type
_entity_poly.pdbx_seq_one_letter_code
_entity_poly.pdbx_strand_id
1 'polypeptide(L)'
;MCLLLILAGLAGCSSSNQVAQQSRTAASAAQTVSMVLDAWVEGAAPSAYATAALHSVGKTLADVEAQIRSAETAEPAGRAGLTAAVNSLSVAVAHAEAGLRVNNRTEVKSAQQDLRAAMRSLAAAYTSAFGPKP
;
A
#
# COMPACT_ATOMS: atom_id res chain seq x y z
N MET A 1 -0.42 -0.80 -50.98
CA MET A 1 -1.03 0.49 -50.59
C MET A 1 -2.04 0.23 -49.48
N CYS A 2 -1.71 0.72 -48.28
CA CYS A 2 -2.55 1.16 -47.17
C CYS A 2 -3.77 0.33 -46.72
N LEU A 3 -3.56 -0.55 -45.72
CA LEU A 3 -4.54 -0.84 -44.67
C LEU A 3 -3.81 -1.08 -43.33
N LEU A 4 -3.02 -0.08 -42.93
CA LEU A 4 -2.26 0.00 -41.67
C LEU A 4 -2.79 1.18 -40.81
N LEU A 5 -4.10 1.32 -40.63
CA LEU A 5 -4.66 2.54 -40.04
C LEU A 5 -5.72 2.37 -38.94
N ILE A 6 -5.77 1.25 -38.21
CA ILE A 6 -6.64 1.18 -37.03
C ILE A 6 -5.98 0.38 -35.91
N LEU A 7 -5.01 0.96 -35.20
CA LEU A 7 -4.56 0.48 -33.88
C LEU A 7 -3.94 1.59 -33.01
N ALA A 8 -4.37 2.84 -33.22
CA ALA A 8 -4.00 3.96 -32.37
C ALA A 8 -5.22 4.41 -31.54
N GLY A 9 -5.44 3.79 -30.38
CA GLY A 9 -6.46 4.30 -29.47
C GLY A 9 -6.87 3.41 -28.30
N LEU A 10 -5.93 2.92 -27.46
CA LEU A 10 -6.25 2.38 -26.12
C LEU A 10 -5.07 2.37 -25.11
N ALA A 11 -3.95 3.02 -25.40
CA ALA A 11 -2.79 3.04 -24.49
C ALA A 11 -3.02 3.88 -23.21
N GLY A 12 -4.07 4.70 -23.14
CA GLY A 12 -4.36 5.57 -21.98
C GLY A 12 -4.96 4.87 -20.76
N CYS A 13 -5.54 3.67 -20.90
CA CYS A 13 -6.18 2.96 -19.78
C CYS A 13 -5.25 1.99 -19.03
N SER A 14 -4.07 1.69 -19.57
CA SER A 14 -3.13 0.71 -18.97
C SER A 14 -2.60 1.19 -17.61
N SER A 15 -2.20 2.45 -17.52
CA SER A 15 -1.59 3.00 -16.31
C SER A 15 -2.59 3.23 -15.18
N SER A 16 -3.82 3.69 -15.50
CA SER A 16 -4.87 3.83 -14.48
C SER A 16 -5.23 2.47 -13.87
N ASN A 17 -5.29 1.42 -14.69
CA ASN A 17 -5.52 0.06 -14.20
C ASN A 17 -4.34 -0.44 -13.35
N GLN A 18 -3.11 -0.10 -13.73
CA GLN A 18 -1.91 -0.41 -12.95
C GLN A 18 -1.93 0.30 -11.58
N VAL A 19 -2.20 1.59 -11.50
CA VAL A 19 -2.26 2.34 -10.23
C VAL A 19 -3.37 1.78 -9.33
N ALA A 20 -4.54 1.46 -9.89
CA ALA A 20 -5.63 0.83 -9.15
C ALA A 20 -5.21 -0.54 -8.59
N GLN A 21 -4.52 -1.35 -9.40
CA GLN A 21 -4.01 -2.65 -8.97
C GLN A 21 -2.95 -2.52 -7.87
N GLN A 22 -2.01 -1.59 -8.01
CA GLN A 22 -0.98 -1.34 -7.00
C GLN A 22 -1.58 -0.85 -5.68
N SER A 23 -2.63 -0.02 -5.75
CA SER A 23 -3.37 0.40 -4.56
C SER A 23 -4.03 -0.77 -3.83
N ARG A 24 -4.58 -1.75 -4.56
CA ARG A 24 -5.12 -2.99 -3.98
C ARG A 24 -4.02 -3.88 -3.40
N THR A 25 -2.86 -3.96 -4.05
CA THR A 25 -1.67 -4.64 -3.50
C THR A 25 -1.26 -4.03 -2.16
N ALA A 26 -1.19 -2.70 -2.05
CA ALA A 26 -0.91 -2.03 -0.77
C ALA A 26 -1.96 -2.34 0.31
N ALA A 27 -3.25 -2.36 -0.05
CA ALA A 27 -4.32 -2.70 0.90
C ALA A 27 -4.18 -4.15 1.41
N SER A 28 -3.94 -5.11 0.52
CA SER A 28 -3.71 -6.51 0.88
C SER A 28 -2.46 -6.69 1.74
N ALA A 29 -1.37 -6.00 1.41
CA ALA A 29 -0.14 -5.97 2.19
C ALA A 29 -0.37 -5.44 3.62
N ALA A 30 -1.10 -4.33 3.75
CA ALA A 30 -1.46 -3.76 5.04
C ALA A 30 -2.32 -4.71 5.89
N GLN A 31 -3.25 -5.43 5.25
CA GLN A 31 -4.07 -6.43 5.93
C GLN A 31 -3.21 -7.60 6.46
N THR A 32 -2.25 -8.08 5.68
CA THR A 32 -1.29 -9.10 6.14
C THR A 32 -0.52 -8.62 7.37
N VAL A 33 -0.07 -7.37 7.39
CA VAL A 33 0.61 -6.79 8.57
C VAL A 33 -0.31 -6.81 9.78
N SER A 34 -1.57 -6.38 9.64
CA SER A 34 -2.54 -6.43 10.75
C SER A 34 -2.65 -7.84 11.33
N MET A 35 -2.83 -8.86 10.48
CA MET A 35 -2.95 -10.26 10.90
C MET A 35 -1.69 -10.76 11.62
N VAL A 36 -0.50 -10.43 11.10
CA VAL A 36 0.78 -10.83 11.72
C VAL A 36 0.96 -10.17 13.08
N LEU A 37 0.61 -8.89 13.21
CA LEU A 37 0.70 -8.17 14.47
C LEU A 37 -0.30 -8.69 15.50
N ASP A 38 -1.53 -9.00 15.09
CA ASP A 38 -2.54 -9.60 15.97
C ASP A 38 -2.06 -10.97 16.48
N ALA A 39 -1.58 -11.84 15.58
CA ALA A 39 -1.01 -13.13 15.95
C ALA A 39 0.19 -12.99 16.90
N TRP A 40 1.03 -11.97 16.74
CA TRP A 40 2.14 -11.72 17.65
C TRP A 40 1.66 -11.23 19.04
N VAL A 41 0.68 -10.32 19.08
CA VAL A 41 0.10 -9.82 20.34
C VAL A 41 -0.54 -10.96 21.14
N GLU A 42 -1.22 -11.87 20.46
CA GLU A 42 -1.84 -13.08 21.02
C GLU A 42 -0.82 -14.18 21.38
N GLY A 43 0.45 -14.02 21.00
CA GLY A 43 1.51 -14.99 21.27
C GLY A 43 1.53 -16.19 20.32
N ALA A 44 0.72 -16.17 19.25
CA ALA A 44 0.69 -17.20 18.21
C ALA A 44 1.85 -17.07 17.20
N ALA A 45 2.41 -15.87 17.02
CA ALA A 45 3.53 -15.62 16.11
C ALA A 45 4.83 -15.27 16.87
N PRO A 46 5.95 -15.98 16.63
CA PRO A 46 7.25 -15.60 17.18
C PRO A 46 7.75 -14.24 16.66
N SER A 47 8.44 -13.45 17.48
CA SER A 47 8.94 -12.11 17.10
C SER A 47 9.85 -12.13 15.86
N ALA A 48 10.69 -13.16 15.71
CA ALA A 48 11.55 -13.31 14.54
C ALA A 48 10.75 -13.50 13.24
N TYR A 49 9.70 -14.32 13.28
CA TYR A 49 8.79 -14.51 12.15
C TYR A 49 8.04 -13.21 11.82
N ALA A 50 7.45 -12.56 12.84
CA ALA A 50 6.71 -11.33 12.65
C ALA A 50 7.59 -10.21 12.06
N THR A 51 8.83 -10.07 12.55
CA THR A 51 9.80 -9.10 12.04
C THR A 51 10.14 -9.37 10.57
N ALA A 52 10.42 -10.62 10.20
CA ALA A 52 10.74 -10.99 8.82
C ALA A 52 9.54 -10.76 7.87
N ALA A 53 8.33 -11.08 8.32
CA ALA A 53 7.11 -10.82 7.56
C ALA A 53 6.89 -9.33 7.33
N LEU A 54 7.00 -8.49 8.37
CA LEU A 54 6.87 -7.05 8.25
C LEU A 54 7.95 -6.45 7.35
N HIS A 55 9.19 -6.91 7.45
CA HIS A 55 10.29 -6.48 6.58
C HIS A 55 10.00 -6.77 5.10
N SER A 56 9.46 -7.96 4.79
CA SER A 56 9.06 -8.32 3.43
C SER A 56 7.91 -7.44 2.93
N VAL A 57 6.91 -7.19 3.76
CA VAL A 57 5.78 -6.32 3.40
C VAL A 57 6.24 -4.87 3.20
N GLY A 58 7.16 -4.37 4.02
CA GLY A 58 7.75 -3.03 3.86
C GLY A 58 8.40 -2.85 2.48
N LYS A 59 9.09 -3.88 1.96
CA LYS A 59 9.62 -3.86 0.58
C LYS A 59 8.51 -3.81 -0.46
N THR A 60 7.46 -4.63 -0.32
CA THR A 60 6.31 -4.59 -1.23
C THR A 60 5.64 -3.21 -1.25
N LEU A 61 5.49 -2.55 -0.09
CA LEU A 61 4.90 -1.21 -0.04
C LEU A 61 5.79 -0.16 -0.70
N ALA A 62 7.12 -0.24 -0.52
CA ALA A 62 8.07 0.63 -1.21
C ALA A 62 8.01 0.45 -2.75
N ASP A 63 7.92 -0.80 -3.22
CA ASP A 63 7.79 -1.11 -4.65
C ASP A 63 6.46 -0.59 -5.22
N VAL A 64 5.36 -0.75 -4.48
CA VAL A 64 4.04 -0.20 -4.82
C VAL A 64 4.09 1.32 -4.93
N GLU A 65 4.70 1.99 -3.95
CA GLU A 65 4.81 3.45 -3.94
C GLU A 65 5.61 3.94 -5.15
N ALA A 66 6.73 3.30 -5.47
CA ALA A 66 7.54 3.64 -6.63
C ALA A 66 6.75 3.49 -7.94
N GLN A 67 5.96 2.42 -8.07
CA GLN A 67 5.12 2.16 -9.25
C GLN A 67 3.95 3.14 -9.37
N ILE A 68 3.34 3.55 -8.27
CA ILE A 68 2.29 4.59 -8.29
C ILE A 68 2.91 5.92 -8.70
N ARG A 69 4.08 6.28 -8.16
CA ARG A 69 4.76 7.54 -8.46
C ARG A 69 5.20 7.64 -9.92
N SER A 70 5.68 6.55 -10.52
CA SER A 70 6.14 6.51 -11.90
C SER A 70 5.02 6.42 -12.96
N ALA A 71 3.76 6.25 -12.54
CA ALA A 71 2.62 6.20 -13.44
C ALA A 71 2.28 7.60 -13.99
N GLU A 72 2.94 8.02 -15.08
CA GLU A 72 2.85 9.37 -15.66
C GLU A 72 1.47 9.75 -16.22
N THR A 73 0.63 8.77 -16.57
CA THR A 73 -0.66 9.02 -17.23
C THR A 73 -1.86 8.97 -16.27
N ALA A 74 -1.63 8.75 -14.97
CA ALA A 74 -2.66 8.84 -13.95
C ALA A 74 -2.94 10.29 -13.55
N GLU A 75 -4.16 10.57 -13.08
CA GLU A 75 -4.57 11.89 -12.61
C GLU A 75 -3.64 12.35 -11.45
N PRO A 76 -2.99 13.53 -11.56
CA PRO A 76 -1.92 13.94 -10.65
C PRO A 76 -2.33 14.01 -9.18
N ALA A 77 -3.52 14.52 -8.86
CA ALA A 77 -3.97 14.67 -7.48
C ALA A 77 -4.31 13.31 -6.84
N GLY A 78 -5.02 12.44 -7.56
CA GLY A 78 -5.30 11.07 -7.14
C GLY A 78 -4.03 10.26 -6.92
N ARG A 79 -3.05 10.38 -7.81
CA ARG A 79 -1.73 9.73 -7.66
C ARG A 79 -0.97 10.24 -6.43
N ALA A 80 -0.98 11.54 -6.17
CA ALA A 80 -0.33 12.12 -4.99
C ALA A 80 -0.97 11.62 -3.68
N GLY A 81 -2.32 11.59 -3.62
CA GLY A 81 -3.04 11.06 -2.46
C GLY A 81 -2.74 9.57 -2.20
N LEU A 82 -2.72 8.76 -3.26
CA LEU A 82 -2.38 7.33 -3.16
C LEU A 82 -0.92 7.12 -2.70
N THR A 83 0.02 7.89 -3.25
CA THR A 83 1.44 7.82 -2.86
C THR A 83 1.61 8.16 -1.38
N ALA A 84 0.97 9.24 -0.90
CA ALA A 84 1.03 9.65 0.50
C ALA A 84 0.43 8.60 1.44
N ALA A 85 -0.68 7.97 1.04
CA ALA A 85 -1.31 6.91 1.81
C ALA A 85 -0.43 5.64 1.88
N VAL A 86 0.18 5.22 0.78
CA VAL A 86 1.11 4.08 0.76
C VAL A 86 2.37 4.37 1.59
N ASN A 87 2.94 5.58 1.48
CA ASN A 87 4.05 5.98 2.34
C ASN A 87 3.67 5.92 3.84
N SER A 88 2.45 6.34 4.20
CA SER A 88 1.96 6.24 5.58
C SER A 88 1.85 4.79 6.06
N LEU A 89 1.47 3.85 5.17
CA LEU A 89 1.52 2.41 5.46
C LEU A 89 2.96 1.95 5.69
N SER A 90 3.90 2.32 4.82
CA SER A 90 5.33 1.97 4.95
C SER A 90 5.90 2.44 6.29
N VAL A 91 5.58 3.66 6.72
CA VAL A 91 6.00 4.22 8.02
C VAL A 91 5.40 3.42 9.19
N ALA A 92 4.12 3.11 9.14
CA ALA A 92 3.47 2.31 10.19
C ALA A 92 4.05 0.89 10.28
N VAL A 93 4.36 0.26 9.14
CA VAL A 93 5.03 -1.05 9.09
C VAL A 93 6.43 -0.98 9.69
N ALA A 94 7.22 0.03 9.34
CA ALA A 94 8.55 0.21 9.90
C ALA A 94 8.52 0.46 11.42
N HIS A 95 7.55 1.24 11.91
CA HIS A 95 7.32 1.47 13.33
C HIS A 95 6.97 0.16 14.05
N ALA A 96 6.06 -0.64 13.50
CA ALA A 96 5.72 -1.94 14.06
C ALA A 96 6.91 -2.91 14.06
N GLU A 97 7.69 -2.95 12.99
CA GLU A 97 8.91 -3.77 12.87
C GLU A 97 9.96 -3.40 13.93
N ALA A 98 10.14 -2.10 14.19
CA ALA A 98 11.02 -1.62 15.26
C ALA A 98 10.53 -2.11 16.63
N GLY A 99 9.23 -1.97 16.93
CA GLY A 99 8.63 -2.47 18.17
C GLY A 99 8.76 -3.98 18.35
N LEU A 100 8.62 -4.77 17.27
CA LEU A 100 8.81 -6.22 17.31
C LEU A 100 10.25 -6.61 17.66
N ARG A 101 11.25 -5.92 17.10
CA ARG A 101 12.68 -6.20 17.35
C ARG A 101 13.07 -6.06 18.81
N VAL A 102 12.46 -5.11 19.53
CA VAL A 102 12.71 -4.89 20.96
C VAL A 102 11.61 -5.46 21.85
N ASN A 103 10.70 -6.25 21.28
CA ASN A 103 9.57 -6.88 21.97
C ASN A 103 8.68 -5.87 22.75
N ASN A 104 8.56 -4.64 22.24
CA ASN A 104 7.80 -3.56 22.86
C ASN A 104 6.34 -3.58 22.41
N ARG A 105 5.46 -4.15 23.26
CA ARG A 105 4.02 -4.24 22.98
C ARG A 105 3.33 -2.89 22.86
N THR A 106 3.82 -1.86 23.54
CA THR A 106 3.22 -0.52 23.49
C THR A 106 3.48 0.14 22.12
N GLU A 107 4.72 0.05 21.63
CA GLU A 107 5.07 0.53 20.29
C GLU A 107 4.30 -0.24 19.20
N VAL A 108 4.22 -1.58 19.29
CA VAL A 108 3.46 -2.39 18.34
C VAL A 108 1.98 -1.97 18.32
N LYS A 109 1.35 -1.75 19.48
CA LYS A 109 -0.04 -1.27 19.55
C LYS A 109 -0.22 0.12 18.96
N SER A 110 0.73 1.02 19.19
CA SER A 110 0.74 2.36 18.59
C SER A 110 0.82 2.26 17.06
N ALA A 111 1.75 1.45 16.55
CA ALA A 111 1.90 1.21 15.12
C ALA A 111 0.67 0.53 14.48
N GLN A 112 -0.06 -0.33 15.20
CA GLN A 112 -1.35 -0.86 14.73
C GLN A 112 -2.43 0.24 14.57
N GLN A 113 -2.40 1.28 15.42
CA GLN A 113 -3.30 2.44 15.26
C GLN A 113 -2.90 3.27 14.05
N ASP A 114 -1.59 3.51 13.86
CA ASP A 114 -1.05 4.19 12.68
C ASP A 114 -1.42 3.45 11.39
N LEU A 115 -1.26 2.12 11.38
CA LEU A 115 -1.63 1.25 10.26
C LEU A 115 -3.11 1.38 9.92
N ARG A 116 -4.00 1.35 10.93
CA ARG A 116 -5.45 1.54 10.74
C ARG A 116 -5.79 2.93 10.22
N ALA A 117 -5.09 3.97 10.65
CA ALA A 117 -5.25 5.30 10.10
C ALA A 117 -4.82 5.35 8.63
N ALA A 118 -3.65 4.80 8.29
CA ALA A 118 -3.11 4.77 6.94
C ALA A 118 -3.99 3.95 5.97
N MET A 119 -4.57 2.81 6.41
CA MET A 119 -5.53 2.06 5.59
C MET A 119 -6.79 2.88 5.25
N ARG A 120 -7.30 3.67 6.20
CA ARG A 120 -8.44 4.58 5.93
C ARG A 120 -8.06 5.68 4.94
N SER A 121 -6.86 6.26 5.08
CA SER A 121 -6.33 7.23 4.12
C SER A 121 -6.19 6.63 2.72
N LEU A 122 -5.73 5.37 2.60
CA LEU A 122 -5.63 4.68 1.33
C LEU A 122 -7.01 4.46 0.70
N ALA A 123 -8.00 4.03 1.48
CA ALA A 123 -9.37 3.87 1.00
C ALA A 123 -9.95 5.20 0.50
N ALA A 124 -9.78 6.29 1.25
CA ALA A 124 -10.24 7.62 0.85
C ALA A 124 -9.54 8.12 -0.43
N ALA A 125 -8.22 7.95 -0.53
CA ALA A 125 -7.46 8.31 -1.73
C ALA A 125 -7.89 7.48 -2.95
N TYR A 126 -8.16 6.18 -2.76
CA TYR A 126 -8.67 5.31 -3.81
C TYR A 126 -10.04 5.76 -4.31
N THR A 127 -10.98 6.06 -3.41
CA THR A 127 -12.31 6.58 -3.78
C THR A 127 -12.21 7.93 -4.47
N SER A 128 -11.31 8.82 -4.04
CA SER A 128 -11.09 10.10 -4.71
C SER A 128 -10.53 9.93 -6.13
N ALA A 129 -9.64 8.94 -6.34
CA ALA A 129 -8.98 8.72 -7.63
C ALA A 129 -9.85 7.93 -8.62
N PHE A 130 -10.66 6.98 -8.14
CA PHE A 130 -11.37 6.00 -8.97
C PHE A 130 -12.88 5.93 -8.73
N GLY A 131 -13.42 6.73 -7.81
CA GLY A 131 -14.85 6.80 -7.55
C GLY A 131 -15.64 7.43 -8.70
N PRO A 132 -16.97 7.23 -8.73
CA PRO A 132 -17.82 7.89 -9.71
C PRO A 132 -17.69 9.41 -9.59
N LYS A 133 -17.53 10.09 -10.73
CA LYS A 133 -17.57 11.56 -10.79
C LYS A 133 -19.04 12.02 -10.78
N PRO A 134 -19.37 13.11 -10.08
CA PRO A 134 -20.70 13.70 -10.13
C PRO A 134 -21.04 14.23 -11.53
#